data_AF-A0A382XTG9-F1
#
_entry.id   AF-A0A382XTG9-F1
#
_cell.length_a   1.000
_cell.length_b   1.000
_cell.length_c   1.000
_cell.angle_alpha   90.00
_cell.angle_beta   90.00
_cell.angle_gamma   90.00
#
_symmetry.space_group_name_H-M   'P 1'
#
loop_
_entity.id
_entity.type
_entity.pdbx_description
1 polymer ?
#
loop_
_entity_poly.entity_id
_entity_poly.type
_entity_poly.pdbx_seq_one_letter_code
_entity_poly.pdbx_strand_id
1 'polypeptide(L)' 'MKNKLINYTAFFLLQSIIWSSSLHLPKMNLKDLNNKRQSLDQYHDSGPLLLNFWNLACEP' A
#
# COMPACT_ATOMS: atom_id res chain seq x y z
N MET A 1 -18.49 -25.45 -26.12
CA MET A 1 -17.13 -25.04 -25.68
C MET A 1 -17.01 -23.53 -25.43
N LYS A 2 -17.49 -22.66 -26.33
CA LYS A 2 -17.39 -21.19 -26.20
C LYS A 2 -17.94 -20.63 -24.87
N ASN A 3 -19.09 -21.11 -24.40
CA ASN A 3 -19.72 -20.64 -23.16
C ASN A 3 -18.89 -20.99 -21.90
N LYS A 4 -18.20 -22.14 -21.90
CA LYS A 4 -17.29 -22.49 -20.80
C LYS A 4 -16.09 -21.54 -20.79
N LEU A 5 -15.52 -21.25 -21.96
CA LEU A 5 -14.40 -20.31 -22.10
C LEU A 5 -14.77 -18.90 -21.63
N ILE A 6 -15.94 -18.40 -22.04
CA ILE A 6 -16.46 -17.08 -21.61
C ILE A 6 -16.62 -17.03 -20.08
N ASN A 7 -17.17 -18.09 -19.48
CA ASN A 7 -17.36 -18.16 -18.04
C ASN A 7 -16.02 -18.15 -17.29
N TYR A 8 -15.00 -18.86 -17.78
CA TYR A 8 -13.66 -18.81 -17.19
C TYR A 8 -13.02 -17.43 -17.32
N THR A 9 -13.13 -16.78 -18.48
CA THR A 9 -12.60 -15.42 -18.65
C THR A 9 -13.28 -14.40 -17.74
N ALA A 10 -14.60 -14.51 -17.56
CA ALA A 10 -15.34 -13.64 -16.63
C ALA A 10 -14.91 -13.87 -15.18
N PHE A 11 -14.67 -15.12 -14.79
CA PHE A 11 -14.17 -15.45 -13.45
C PHE A 11 -12.80 -14.82 -13.18
N PHE A 12 -11.85 -14.93 -14.11
CA PHE A 12 -10.52 -14.31 -13.96
C PHE A 12 -10.59 -12.79 -13.89
N LEU A 13 -11.46 -12.16 -14.69
CA LEU A 13 -11.66 -10.71 -14.64
C LEU A 13 -12.24 -10.24 -13.30
N LEU A 14 -13.23 -10.95 -12.76
CA LEU A 14 -13.81 -10.64 -11.45
C LEU A 14 -12.76 -10.74 -10.33
N GLN A 15 -11.89 -11.76 -10.37
CA GLN A 15 -10.83 -11.91 -9.38
C GLN A 15 -9.80 -10.77 -9.45
N SER A 16 -9.47 -10.29 -10.66
CA SER A 16 -8.52 -9.19 -10.83
C SER A 16 -9.01 -7.87 -10.20
N ILE A 17 -10.31 -7.62 -10.24
CA ILE A 17 -10.92 -6.43 -9.63
C ILE A 17 -10.92 -6.53 -8.10
N ILE A 18 -11.18 -7.73 -7.56
CA ILE A 18 -11.16 -7.98 -6.10
C ILE A 18 -9.73 -7.85 -5.53
N TRP A 19 -8.72 -8.24 -6.31
CA TRP A 19 -7.31 -8.12 -5.96
C TRP A 19 -6.71 -6.73 -6.18
N SER A 20 -7.45 -5.80 -6.81
CA SER A 20 -7.12 -4.38 -6.82
C SER A 20 -7.44 -3.75 -5.45
N SER A 21 -6.94 -4.36 -4.38
CA SER A 21 -6.92 -3.73 -3.07
C SER A 21 -5.93 -2.57 -3.15
N SER A 22 -6.50 -1.37 -3.02
CA SER A 22 -5.82 -0.11 -2.70
C SER A 22 -4.49 -0.33 -1.99
N LEU A 23 -3.40 0.13 -2.61
CA LEU A 23 -2.07 0.22 -2.03
C LEU A 23 -2.09 1.28 -0.92
N HIS A 24 -2.76 0.97 0.20
CA HIS A 24 -2.79 1.83 1.36
C HIS A 24 -1.43 1.75 2.05
N LEU A 25 -0.89 2.91 2.42
CA LEU A 25 0.26 2.93 3.32
C LEU A 25 -0.06 2.10 4.57
N PRO A 26 0.91 1.35 5.10
CA PRO A 26 0.70 0.57 6.30
C PRO A 26 0.23 1.49 7.42
N LYS A 27 -0.81 1.06 8.16
CA LYS A 27 -1.29 1.77 9.35
C LYS A 27 -0.27 1.63 10.47
N MET A 28 0.73 2.49 10.45
CA MET A 28 1.84 2.48 11.39
C MET A 28 2.01 3.85 12.07
N ASN A 29 2.50 3.79 13.30
CA ASN A 29 2.83 4.98 14.08
C ASN A 29 4.34 5.01 14.32
N LEU A 30 4.96 6.14 14.01
CA LEU A 30 6.38 6.42 14.24
C LEU A 30 6.52 7.44 15.37
N LYS A 31 7.71 7.51 15.94
CA LYS A 31 8.07 8.57 16.89
C LYS A 31 8.88 9.63 16.17
N ASP A 32 8.50 10.89 16.35
CA ASP A 32 9.35 12.00 15.91
C ASP A 32 10.53 12.22 16.87
N LEU A 33 11.41 13.16 16.52
CA LEU A 33 12.59 13.52 17.31
C LEU A 33 12.24 14.13 18.69
N ASN A 34 10.98 14.52 18.90
CA ASN A 34 10.45 15.03 20.16
C ASN A 34 9.65 13.97 20.92
N ASN A 35 9.78 12.69 20.55
CA ASN A 35 9.07 11.55 21.14
C ASN A 35 7.54 11.65 21.03
N LYS A 36 7.01 12.48 20.13
CA LYS A 36 5.58 12.50 19.82
C LYS A 36 5.27 11.38 18.84
N ARG A 37 4.11 10.75 19.04
CA ARG A 37 3.61 9.69 18.17
C ARG A 37 2.96 10.34 16.94
N GLN A 38 3.46 9.98 15.77
CA GLN A 38 3.01 10.47 14.47
C GLN A 38 2.50 9.28 13.66
N SER A 39 1.30 9.40 13.08
CA SER A 39 0.76 8.36 12.21
C SER A 39 1.25 8.57 10.78
N LEU A 40 1.53 7.50 10.03
CA LEU A 40 2.08 7.64 8.67
C LEU A 40 1.03 8.14 7.66
N ASP A 41 -0.24 7.79 7.88
CA ASP A 41 -1.38 8.19 7.06
C ASP A 41 -1.61 9.70 7.02
N GLN A 42 -1.35 10.42 8.11
CA GLN A 42 -1.52 11.87 8.16
C GLN A 42 -0.69 12.64 7.12
N TYR A 43 0.40 12.04 6.64
CA TYR A 43 1.28 12.64 5.63
C TYR A 43 0.84 12.34 4.19
N HIS A 44 -0.02 11.33 3.99
CA HIS A 44 -0.56 10.97 2.68
C HIS A 44 -1.68 11.92 2.22
N ASP A 45 -2.46 12.47 3.15
CA ASP A 45 -3.58 13.37 2.83
C ASP A 45 -3.13 14.68 2.17
N SER A 46 -1.87 15.07 2.36
CA SER A 46 -1.30 16.32 1.82
C SER A 46 -0.64 16.17 0.44
N GLY A 47 -0.53 14.95 -0.11
CA GLY A 47 0.08 14.70 -1.41
C GLY A 47 1.00 13.47 -1.46
N PRO A 48 1.78 13.30 -2.55
CA PRO A 48 2.67 12.16 -2.70
C PRO A 48 3.76 12.16 -1.63
N LEU A 49 3.96 11.01 -0.99
CA LEU A 49 4.89 10.84 0.12
C LEU A 49 6.20 10.20 -0.36
N LEU A 50 7.34 10.88 -0.10
CA LEU A 50 8.67 10.29 -0.25
C LEU A 50 9.12 9.74 1.10
N LEU A 51 9.39 8.42 1.17
CA LEU A 51 9.89 7.76 2.37
C LEU A 51 11.34 7.31 2.16
N ASN A 52 12.20 7.68 3.10
CA ASN A 52 13.58 7.22 3.16
C ASN A 52 13.78 6.41 4.45
N PHE A 53 14.30 5.20 4.31
CA PHE A 53 14.63 4.32 5.42
C PHE A 53 16.15 4.29 5.58
N TRP A 54 16.61 4.74 6.73
CA TRP A 54 18.02 4.76 7.08
C TRP A 54 18.18 4.35 8.54
N ASN A 55 19.33 3.77 8.86
CA ASN A 55 19.71 3.46 10.23
C ASN A 55 21.01 4.20 10.55
N LEU A 56 21.07 4.85 11.70
CA LEU A 56 22.26 5.59 12.17
C LEU A 56 23.52 4.71 12.25
N ALA A 57 23.33 3.41 12.43
CA ALA A 57 24.41 2.44 12.56
C ALA A 57 24.83 1.78 11.22
N CYS A 58 24.27 2.19 10.08
CA CYS A 58 24.65 1.66 8.77
C CYS A 58 25.32 2.76 7.95
N GLU A 59 26.61 2.61 7.69
CA GLU A 59 27.28 3.33 6.62
C GLU A 59 26.75 2.81 5.27
N PRO A 60 26.57 3.67 4.25
CA PRO A 60 25.96 3.30 2.97
C PRO A 60 26.77 2.29 2.15
#